data_AF-A0AA44APF4-F1
#
_entry.id   AF-A0AA44APF4-F1
#
_cell.length_a   1.000
_cell.length_b   1.000
_cell.length_c   1.000
_cell.angle_alpha   90.00
_cell.angle_beta   90.00
_cell.angle_gamma   90.00
#
_symmetry.space_group_name_H-M   'P 1'
#
loop_
_entity.id
_entity.type
_entity.pdbx_description
1 polymer ?
#
loop_
_entity_poly.entity_id
_entity_poly.type
_entity_poly.pdbx_seq_one_letter_code
_entity_poly.pdbx_strand_id
1 'polypeptide(L)'
;MSILDEIGRQRTAEYGGAARKDIRALPEKVDENTPKFAIDFLDYYDNPERGQHPNSTGYYSYTSLAPMMNFFPFTQIETISPRPLLFIVGENAVSKYFSEDAYEKAAEPKELFVVPGATHVDLYDQPEYLKITLPKLDTFFKQYLK
;
A
#
# COMPACT_ATOMS: atom_id res chain seq x y z
N MET A 1 18.70 18.50 2.22
CA MET A 1 17.78 18.29 3.37
C MET A 1 16.62 19.30 3.42
N SER A 2 16.34 20.08 2.35
CA SER A 2 15.27 21.10 2.33
C SER A 2 13.89 20.61 2.81
N ILE A 3 13.48 19.42 2.35
CA ILE A 3 12.14 18.89 2.64
C ILE A 3 11.91 18.58 4.12
N LEU A 4 12.91 18.04 4.82
CA LEU A 4 12.79 17.74 6.26
C LEU A 4 12.72 19.03 7.09
N ASP A 5 13.46 20.06 6.68
CA ASP A 5 13.38 21.38 7.31
C ASP A 5 12.01 22.03 7.07
N GLU A 6 11.45 21.90 5.87
CA GLU A 6 10.09 22.36 5.53
C GLU A 6 9.02 21.64 6.36
N ILE A 7 9.10 20.31 6.46
CA ILE A 7 8.21 19.50 7.31
C ILE A 7 8.33 19.93 8.78
N GLY A 8 9.55 20.15 9.27
CA GLY A 8 9.80 20.61 10.63
C GLY A 8 9.17 21.98 10.92
N ARG A 9 9.34 22.95 10.01
CA ARG A 9 8.70 24.27 10.10
C ARG A 9 7.17 24.17 10.11
N GLN A 10 6.60 23.38 9.20
CA GLN A 10 5.15 23.17 9.12
C GLN A 10 4.61 22.56 10.42
N ARG A 11 5.27 21.53 10.95
CA ARG A 11 4.88 20.90 12.23
C ARG A 11 4.87 21.88 13.39
N THR A 12 5.89 22.74 13.52
CA THR A 12 5.94 23.76 14.57
C THR A 12 4.85 24.82 14.39
N ALA A 13 4.54 25.21 13.16
CA ALA A 13 3.45 26.13 12.88
C ALA A 13 2.08 25.53 13.25
N GLU A 14 1.82 24.27 12.89
CA GLU A 14 0.59 23.53 13.27
C GLU A 14 0.43 23.46 14.79
N TYR A 15 1.53 23.17 15.52
CA TYR A 15 1.52 23.21 16.99
C TYR A 15 1.13 24.59 17.55
N GLY A 16 1.55 25.67 16.89
CA GLY A 16 1.20 27.05 17.23
C GLY A 16 -0.21 27.48 16.82
N GLY A 17 -1.03 26.60 16.25
CA GLY A 17 -2.41 26.87 15.82
C GLY A 17 -2.56 27.28 14.36
N ALA A 18 -1.50 27.21 13.54
CA ALA A 18 -1.64 27.39 12.09
C ALA A 18 -2.41 26.22 11.46
N ALA A 19 -2.98 26.46 10.27
CA ALA A 19 -3.69 25.42 9.53
C ALA A 19 -2.78 24.26 9.15
N ARG A 20 -3.31 23.04 9.26
CA ARG A 20 -2.67 21.83 8.76
C ARG A 20 -2.51 21.90 7.25
N LYS A 21 -1.34 21.49 6.75
CA LYS A 21 -1.10 21.37 5.31
C LYS A 21 -1.34 19.93 4.87
N ASP A 22 -2.34 19.72 4.02
CA ASP A 22 -2.61 18.43 3.39
C ASP A 22 -2.04 18.36 1.97
N ILE A 23 -1.65 17.16 1.58
CA ILE A 23 -1.17 16.82 0.24
C ILE A 23 -1.91 15.59 -0.28
N ARG A 24 -2.09 15.52 -1.59
CA ARG A 24 -2.77 14.42 -2.26
C ARG A 24 -1.80 13.26 -2.53
N ALA A 25 -2.26 12.02 -2.37
CA ALA A 25 -1.47 10.83 -2.66
C ALA A 25 -1.34 10.52 -4.16
N LEU A 26 -2.36 10.85 -4.93
CA LEU A 26 -2.42 10.62 -6.38
C LEU A 26 -2.36 11.96 -7.13
N PRO A 27 -1.92 11.96 -8.41
CA PRO A 27 -1.93 13.15 -9.25
C PRO A 27 -3.33 13.77 -9.34
N GLU A 28 -3.41 15.10 -9.29
CA GLU A 28 -4.67 15.82 -9.49
C GLU A 28 -5.08 15.91 -10.96
N LYS A 29 -4.12 15.78 -11.87
CA LYS A 29 -4.33 15.86 -13.32
C LYS A 29 -3.73 14.62 -13.96
N VAL A 30 -4.46 14.08 -14.92
CA VAL A 30 -4.03 12.97 -15.77
C VAL A 30 -3.74 13.52 -17.15
N ASP A 31 -2.61 13.12 -17.70
CA ASP A 31 -2.17 13.41 -19.06
C ASP A 31 -1.65 12.14 -19.75
N GLU A 32 -1.20 12.28 -20.99
CA GLU A 32 -0.66 11.18 -21.80
C GLU A 32 0.58 10.48 -21.20
N ASN A 33 1.28 11.14 -20.28
CA ASN A 33 2.48 10.61 -19.62
C ASN A 33 2.16 9.96 -18.26
N THR A 34 0.91 10.01 -17.82
CA THR A 34 0.50 9.46 -16.53
C THR A 34 0.61 7.94 -16.56
N PRO A 35 1.40 7.32 -15.66
CA PRO A 35 1.58 5.87 -15.67
C PRO A 35 0.26 5.12 -15.43
N LYS A 36 0.09 3.98 -16.11
CA LYS A 36 -1.12 3.15 -15.98
C LYS A 36 -1.48 2.84 -14.52
N PHE A 37 -0.51 2.51 -13.67
CA PHE A 37 -0.82 2.20 -12.26
C PHE A 37 -1.47 3.37 -11.52
N ALA A 38 -1.09 4.62 -11.84
CA ALA A 38 -1.69 5.80 -11.23
C ALA A 38 -3.13 6.01 -11.72
N ILE A 39 -3.38 5.73 -13.00
CA ILE A 39 -4.74 5.70 -13.56
C ILE A 39 -5.58 4.62 -12.86
N ASP A 40 -5.04 3.43 -12.65
CA ASP A 40 -5.75 2.34 -11.98
C ASP A 40 -6.10 2.70 -10.52
N PHE A 41 -5.22 3.39 -9.80
CA PHE A 41 -5.52 3.90 -8.46
C PHE A 41 -6.58 5.00 -8.48
N LEU A 42 -6.51 5.94 -9.42
CA LEU A 42 -7.51 6.98 -9.58
C LEU A 42 -8.88 6.38 -9.92
N ASP A 43 -8.94 5.40 -10.82
CA ASP A 43 -10.19 4.69 -11.15
C ASP A 43 -10.78 3.99 -9.92
N TYR A 44 -9.98 3.45 -9.01
CA TYR A 44 -10.53 2.90 -7.77
C TYR A 44 -11.03 3.97 -6.80
N TYR A 45 -10.20 4.97 -6.48
CA TYR A 45 -10.48 5.91 -5.39
C TYR A 45 -11.39 7.09 -5.78
N ASP A 46 -11.42 7.49 -7.05
CA ASP A 46 -12.18 8.65 -7.52
C ASP A 46 -13.48 8.28 -8.27
N ASN A 47 -13.67 7.01 -8.66
CA ASN A 47 -14.88 6.56 -9.36
C ASN A 47 -16.01 6.15 -8.39
N PRO A 48 -17.17 6.85 -8.40
CA PRO A 48 -18.34 6.51 -7.57
C PRO A 48 -18.94 5.14 -7.81
N GLU A 49 -18.74 4.56 -9.00
CA GLU A 49 -19.24 3.23 -9.34
C GLU A 49 -18.31 2.09 -8.88
N ARG A 50 -17.11 2.43 -8.40
CA ARG A 50 -16.10 1.47 -7.96
C ARG A 50 -15.80 1.59 -6.47
N GLY A 51 -14.74 2.31 -6.09
CA GLY A 51 -14.23 2.36 -4.72
C GLY A 51 -14.32 3.72 -4.03
N GLN A 52 -14.88 4.74 -4.69
CA GLN A 52 -14.96 6.09 -4.12
C GLN A 52 -15.86 6.12 -2.89
N HIS A 53 -15.37 6.77 -1.83
CA HIS A 53 -16.09 6.86 -0.56
C HIS A 53 -15.78 8.21 0.13
N PRO A 54 -16.77 8.90 0.74
CA PRO A 54 -16.58 10.22 1.33
C PRO A 54 -15.52 10.28 2.45
N ASN A 55 -15.27 9.16 3.13
CA ASN A 55 -14.24 9.06 4.17
C ASN A 55 -12.84 8.69 3.63
N SER A 56 -12.70 8.45 2.32
CA SER A 56 -11.43 8.18 1.65
C SER A 56 -11.09 9.36 0.74
N THR A 57 -10.54 10.42 1.31
CA THR A 57 -10.34 11.70 0.60
C THR A 57 -9.16 11.69 -0.36
N GLY A 58 -8.22 10.75 -0.22
CA GLY A 58 -6.96 10.75 -0.98
C GLY A 58 -5.93 11.78 -0.51
N TYR A 59 -6.19 12.50 0.58
CA TYR A 59 -5.30 13.49 1.17
C TYR A 59 -4.75 13.03 2.53
N TYR A 60 -3.51 13.39 2.82
CA TYR A 60 -2.85 13.13 4.09
C TYR A 60 -1.98 14.31 4.50
N SER A 61 -1.60 14.35 5.78
CA SER A 61 -0.82 15.47 6.32
C SER A 61 0.56 15.52 5.70
N TYR A 62 0.98 16.69 5.25
CA TYR A 62 2.35 16.92 4.80
C TYR A 62 3.37 16.56 5.87
N THR A 63 3.04 16.78 7.15
CA THR A 63 3.92 16.45 8.28
C THR A 63 4.08 14.95 8.51
N SER A 64 3.21 14.10 7.95
CA SER A 64 3.35 12.63 7.99
C SER A 64 4.49 12.10 7.10
N LEU A 65 5.00 12.90 6.15
CA LEU A 65 6.13 12.49 5.31
C LEU A 65 7.39 12.18 6.14
N ALA A 66 7.67 12.95 7.19
CA ALA A 66 8.85 12.71 8.04
C ALA A 66 8.83 11.33 8.74
N PRO A 67 7.76 10.93 9.47
CA PRO A 67 7.69 9.59 10.02
C PRO A 67 7.61 8.50 8.94
N MET A 68 6.98 8.74 7.78
CA MET A 68 6.99 7.79 6.66
C MET A 68 8.41 7.54 6.12
N MET A 69 9.22 8.59 5.94
CA MET A 69 10.63 8.48 5.53
C MET A 69 11.49 7.75 6.56
N ASN A 70 11.08 7.77 7.83
CA ASN A 70 11.77 7.10 8.93
C ASN A 70 11.16 5.71 9.27
N PHE A 71 10.25 5.20 8.44
CA PHE A 71 9.60 3.92 8.66
C PHE A 71 10.18 2.86 7.73
N PHE A 72 10.77 1.82 8.33
CA PHE A 72 11.39 0.71 7.60
C PHE A 72 10.61 -0.57 7.90
N PRO A 73 9.62 -0.94 7.06
CA PRO A 73 8.63 -1.97 7.40
C PRO A 73 9.22 -3.37 7.61
N PHE A 74 10.41 -3.64 7.06
CA PHE A 74 11.01 -4.98 7.03
C PHE A 74 12.27 -5.13 7.89
N THR A 75 12.65 -4.12 8.69
CA THR A 75 13.92 -4.14 9.46
C THR A 75 14.06 -5.31 10.44
N GLN A 76 12.97 -5.98 10.80
CA GLN A 76 12.95 -7.13 11.73
C GLN A 76 11.94 -8.21 11.31
N ILE A 77 11.64 -8.31 10.01
CA ILE A 77 10.59 -9.21 9.51
C ILE A 77 10.88 -10.70 9.83
N GLU A 78 12.14 -11.07 9.95
CA GLU A 78 12.59 -12.41 10.36
C GLU A 78 12.11 -12.80 11.77
N THR A 79 11.86 -11.82 12.65
CA THR A 79 11.36 -12.06 14.02
C THR A 79 9.89 -12.48 14.08
N ILE A 80 9.18 -12.48 12.93
CA ILE A 80 7.83 -13.02 12.83
C ILE A 80 7.86 -14.54 13.03
N SER A 81 8.89 -15.22 12.51
CA SER A 81 9.12 -16.65 12.72
C SER A 81 9.12 -17.01 14.22
N PRO A 82 8.56 -18.16 14.63
CA PRO A 82 8.08 -19.28 13.80
C PRO A 82 6.64 -19.12 13.30
N ARG A 83 6.01 -17.95 13.45
CA ARG A 83 4.67 -17.74 12.88
C ARG A 83 4.76 -17.72 11.36
N PRO A 84 3.81 -18.34 10.65
CA PRO A 84 3.83 -18.42 9.19
C PRO A 84 3.49 -17.09 8.55
N LEU A 85 4.11 -16.82 7.40
CA LEU A 85 3.83 -15.66 6.56
C LEU A 85 3.33 -16.10 5.17
N LEU A 86 2.27 -15.46 4.70
CA LEU A 86 1.77 -15.60 3.35
C LEU A 86 1.73 -14.21 2.70
N PHE A 87 2.47 -14.05 1.61
CA PHE A 87 2.43 -12.88 0.74
C PHE A 87 1.59 -13.22 -0.49
N ILE A 88 0.59 -12.39 -0.81
CA ILE A 88 -0.20 -12.51 -2.03
C ILE A 88 0.07 -11.26 -2.89
N VAL A 89 0.41 -11.47 -4.16
CA VAL A 89 0.80 -10.37 -5.04
C VAL A 89 0.37 -10.62 -6.48
N GLY A 90 -0.01 -9.57 -7.21
CA GLY A 90 -0.33 -9.68 -8.64
C GLY A 90 0.94 -9.79 -9.49
N GLU A 91 0.90 -10.60 -10.54
CA GLU A 91 2.02 -10.77 -11.48
C GLU A 91 2.46 -9.45 -12.11
N ASN A 92 1.50 -8.59 -12.45
CA ASN A 92 1.70 -7.30 -13.12
C ASN A 92 1.61 -6.11 -12.14
N ALA A 93 1.66 -6.36 -10.83
CA ALA A 93 1.57 -5.30 -9.83
C ALA A 93 2.84 -4.43 -9.84
N VAL A 94 2.68 -3.11 -9.96
CA VAL A 94 3.80 -2.14 -9.84
C VAL A 94 4.55 -2.27 -8.50
N SER A 95 3.85 -2.72 -7.46
CA SER A 95 4.34 -2.90 -6.09
C SER A 95 4.87 -4.31 -5.81
N LYS A 96 4.96 -5.19 -6.82
CA LYS A 96 5.36 -6.59 -6.63
C LYS A 96 6.68 -6.75 -5.90
N TYR A 97 7.64 -5.90 -6.22
CA TYR A 97 8.97 -5.89 -5.62
C TYR A 97 8.95 -5.73 -4.09
N PHE A 98 7.93 -5.10 -3.50
CA PHE A 98 7.82 -5.01 -2.04
C PHE A 98 7.54 -6.37 -1.40
N SER A 99 6.69 -7.18 -2.01
CA SER A 99 6.40 -8.54 -1.54
C SER A 99 7.60 -9.46 -1.75
N GLU A 100 8.34 -9.29 -2.86
CA GLU A 100 9.56 -10.05 -3.13
C GLU A 100 10.66 -9.71 -2.11
N ASP A 101 10.92 -8.42 -1.84
CA ASP A 101 11.90 -7.97 -0.84
C ASP A 101 11.52 -8.43 0.58
N ALA A 102 10.24 -8.34 0.95
CA ALA A 102 9.76 -8.85 2.23
C ALA A 102 9.92 -10.37 2.35
N TYR A 103 9.58 -11.11 1.29
CA TYR A 103 9.70 -12.56 1.25
C TYR A 103 11.17 -13.00 1.38
N GLU A 104 12.10 -12.34 0.68
CA GLU A 104 13.54 -12.64 0.76
C GLU A 104 14.07 -12.46 2.19
N LYS A 105 13.68 -11.37 2.86
CA LYS A 105 14.11 -11.03 4.23
C LYS A 105 13.45 -11.88 5.33
N ALA A 106 12.23 -12.36 5.11
CA ALA A 106 11.49 -13.14 6.10
C ALA A 106 12.16 -14.50 6.39
N ALA A 107 12.02 -14.99 7.63
CA ALA A 107 12.40 -16.35 8.00
C ALA A 107 11.23 -17.33 7.78
N GLU A 108 11.54 -18.61 7.65
CA GLU A 108 10.53 -19.67 7.50
C GLU A 108 9.66 -19.82 8.76
N PRO A 109 8.41 -20.32 8.64
CA PRO A 109 7.72 -20.71 7.41
C PRO A 109 7.15 -19.52 6.62
N LYS A 110 7.42 -19.45 5.31
CA LYS A 110 6.94 -18.36 4.42
C LYS A 110 6.51 -18.85 3.04
N GLU A 111 5.54 -18.17 2.45
CA GLU A 111 5.06 -18.44 1.08
C GLU A 111 4.83 -17.13 0.31
N LEU A 112 5.29 -17.08 -0.95
CA LEU A 112 4.94 -16.04 -1.92
C LEU A 112 4.00 -16.61 -2.98
N PHE A 113 2.75 -16.16 -2.96
CA PHE A 113 1.70 -16.57 -3.88
C PHE A 113 1.44 -15.48 -4.93
N VAL A 114 1.86 -15.73 -6.17
CA VAL A 114 1.71 -14.80 -7.30
C VAL A 114 0.42 -15.10 -8.06
N VAL A 115 -0.44 -14.09 -8.21
CA VAL A 115 -1.71 -14.18 -8.95
C VAL A 115 -1.47 -13.79 -10.41
N PRO A 116 -1.59 -14.73 -11.38
CA PRO A 116 -1.31 -14.45 -12.80
C PRO A 116 -2.21 -13.35 -13.35
N GLY A 117 -1.65 -12.48 -14.19
CA GLY A 117 -2.38 -11.39 -14.86
C GLY A 117 -2.74 -10.18 -14.00
N ALA A 118 -2.92 -10.34 -12.69
CA ALA A 118 -3.39 -9.29 -11.80
C ALA A 118 -2.41 -8.12 -11.64
N THR A 119 -2.92 -6.90 -11.65
CA THR A 119 -2.22 -5.69 -11.19
C THR A 119 -2.36 -5.52 -9.67
N HIS A 120 -1.92 -4.38 -9.13
CA HIS A 120 -2.06 -4.08 -7.71
C HIS A 120 -3.52 -3.86 -7.30
N VAL A 121 -4.22 -3.00 -8.05
CA VAL A 121 -5.60 -2.58 -7.73
C VAL A 121 -6.59 -3.70 -8.05
N ASP A 122 -6.27 -4.58 -9.00
CA ASP A 122 -7.10 -5.74 -9.33
C ASP A 122 -7.35 -6.66 -8.12
N LEU A 123 -6.38 -6.78 -7.22
CA LEU A 123 -6.53 -7.60 -6.01
C LEU A 123 -7.45 -6.97 -4.94
N TYR A 124 -7.93 -5.74 -5.13
CA TYR A 124 -8.81 -5.08 -4.18
C TYR A 124 -10.26 -5.53 -4.34
N ASP A 125 -10.74 -5.61 -5.58
CA ASP A 125 -12.18 -5.68 -5.86
C ASP A 125 -12.57 -6.53 -7.08
N GLN A 126 -11.64 -6.93 -7.95
CA GLN A 126 -12.00 -7.63 -9.19
C GLN A 126 -12.40 -9.09 -8.92
N PRO A 127 -13.66 -9.50 -9.22
CA PRO A 127 -14.18 -10.81 -8.84
C PRO A 127 -13.38 -12.00 -9.38
N GLU A 128 -12.81 -11.89 -10.59
CA GLU A 128 -11.99 -12.95 -11.19
C GLU A 128 -10.73 -13.25 -10.37
N TYR A 129 -10.09 -12.24 -9.78
CA TYR A 129 -8.89 -12.42 -8.96
C TYR A 129 -9.25 -12.73 -7.49
N LEU A 130 -10.33 -12.17 -6.95
CA LEU A 130 -10.81 -12.51 -5.61
C LEU A 130 -11.22 -13.97 -5.47
N LYS A 131 -11.73 -14.59 -6.56
CA LYS A 131 -11.99 -16.04 -6.62
C LYS A 131 -10.72 -16.89 -6.46
N ILE A 132 -9.54 -16.33 -6.68
CA ILE A 132 -8.24 -17.00 -6.53
C ILE A 132 -7.66 -16.71 -5.14
N THR A 133 -7.70 -15.45 -4.70
CA THR A 133 -7.02 -15.02 -3.46
C THR A 133 -7.78 -15.41 -2.18
N LEU A 134 -9.11 -15.33 -2.18
CA LEU A 134 -9.91 -15.64 -0.99
C LEU A 134 -9.78 -17.11 -0.54
N PRO A 135 -9.85 -18.12 -1.43
CA PRO A 135 -9.61 -19.52 -1.03
C PRO A 135 -8.20 -19.76 -0.50
N LYS A 136 -7.20 -19.03 -1.02
CA LYS A 136 -5.82 -19.13 -0.55
C LYS A 136 -5.67 -18.63 0.88
N LEU A 137 -6.28 -17.48 1.20
CA LEU A 137 -6.35 -16.92 2.55
C LEU A 137 -7.10 -17.85 3.51
N ASP A 138 -8.27 -18.35 3.11
CA ASP A 138 -9.08 -19.27 3.90
C ASP A 138 -8.30 -20.54 4.28
N THR A 139 -7.62 -21.15 3.30
CA THR A 139 -6.76 -22.33 3.52
C THR A 139 -5.64 -22.02 4.52
N PHE A 140 -4.94 -20.90 4.33
CA PHE A 140 -3.82 -20.49 5.19
C PHE A 140 -4.28 -20.28 6.65
N PHE A 141 -5.34 -19.51 6.87
CA PHE A 141 -5.80 -19.23 8.22
C PHE A 141 -6.39 -20.47 8.90
N LYS A 142 -7.15 -21.33 8.20
CA LYS A 142 -7.62 -22.60 8.75
C LYS A 142 -6.48 -23.53 9.16
N GLN A 143 -5.36 -23.48 8.45
CA GLN A 143 -4.19 -24.29 8.78
C GLN A 143 -3.49 -23.80 10.05
N TYR A 144 -3.37 -22.48 10.23
CA TYR A 144 -2.44 -21.89 11.21
C TYR A 144 -3.10 -21.14 12.39
N LEU A 145 -4.40 -20.84 12.35
CA LEU A 145 -5.18 -20.26 13.45
C LEU A 145 -6.16 -21.29 14.03
N LYS A 146 -5.63 -22.30 14.69
CA LYS A 146 -6.41 -23.31 15.41
C LYS A 146 -6.74 -22.86 16.83
#